data_AF-A0A1W9UTX2-F1
#
_entry.id   AF-A0A1W9UTX2-F1
#
_cell.length_a   1.000
_cell.length_b   1.000
_cell.length_c   1.000
_cell.angle_alpha   90.00
_cell.angle_beta   90.00
_cell.angle_gamma   90.00
#
_symmetry.space_group_name_H-M   'P 1'
#
loop_
_entity.id
_entity.type
_entity.pdbx_description
1 polymer ?
#
loop_
_entity_poly.entity_id
_entity_poly.type
_entity_poly.pdbx_seq_one_letter_code
_entity_poly.pdbx_strand_id
1 'polypeptide(L)' 'MSKVQNIVKDHPEITLTTIEVTTHIKQTWTAGIRMFPALKIDNDILAGVFLSEDKIRTFVEQHTK' A
#
# COMPACT_ATOMS: atom_id res chain seq x y z
N MET A 1 9.93 9.24 8.62
CA MET A 1 9.14 9.07 7.38
C MET A 1 9.07 7.59 7.06
N SER A 2 7.90 7.07 6.67
CA SER A 2 7.77 5.65 6.28
C SER A 2 8.39 5.43 4.89
N LYS A 3 8.85 4.21 4.60
CA LYS A 3 9.44 3.85 3.29
C LYS A 3 8.49 4.19 2.13
N VAL A 4 7.19 3.92 2.31
CA VAL A 4 6.12 4.21 1.35
C VAL A 4 6.01 5.70 1.05
N GLN A 5 6.05 6.56 2.08
CA GLN A 5 5.99 8.02 1.89
C GLN A 5 7.15 8.54 1.04
N ASN A 6 8.35 7.97 1.18
CA ASN A 6 9.49 8.42 0.39
C ASN A 6 9.34 8.01 -1.08
N ILE A 7 8.86 6.80 -1.36
CA ILE A 7 8.63 6.32 -2.72
C ILE A 7 7.55 7.14 -3.41
N VAL A 8 6.41 7.39 -2.74
CA VAL A 8 5.26 8.09 -3.36
C VAL A 8 5.53 9.58 -3.62
N LYS A 9 6.52 10.21 -2.98
CA LYS A 9 6.89 11.61 -3.27
C LYS A 9 7.30 11.84 -4.72
N ASP A 10 7.88 10.83 -5.35
CA ASP A 10 8.33 10.90 -6.73
C ASP A 10 7.19 10.62 -7.74
N HIS A 11 5.98 10.33 -7.24
CA HIS A 11 4.78 9.94 -7.99
C HIS A 11 3.59 10.85 -7.62
N PRO A 12 3.52 12.09 -8.13
CA PRO A 12 2.46 13.05 -7.78
C PRO A 12 1.04 12.58 -8.15
N GLU A 13 0.92 11.62 -9.06
CA GLU A 13 -0.34 10.96 -9.45
C GLU A 13 -0.91 10.02 -8.37
N ILE A 14 -0.10 9.58 -7.40
CA ILE A 14 -0.53 8.69 -6.32
C ILE A 14 -0.88 9.50 -5.07
N THR A 15 -2.12 9.35 -4.60
CA THR A 15 -2.52 9.83 -3.28
C THR A 15 -2.33 8.75 -2.22
N LEU A 16 -1.43 8.97 -1.27
CA LEU A 16 -1.20 8.05 -0.16
C LEU A 16 -2.22 8.26 0.97
N THR A 17 -3.00 7.22 1.26
CA THR A 17 -3.91 7.17 2.42
C THR A 17 -3.48 6.08 3.39
N THR A 18 -3.24 6.43 4.66
CA THR A 18 -2.96 5.46 5.73
C THR A 18 -4.27 5.09 6.43
N ILE A 19 -4.57 3.80 6.51
CA ILE A 19 -5.74 3.27 7.22
C ILE A 19 -5.26 2.51 8.44
N GLU A 20 -5.84 2.81 9.61
CA GLU A 20 -5.61 2.00 10.80
C GLU A 20 -6.61 0.83 10.88
N VAL A 21 -6.07 -0.38 10.86
CA VAL A 21 -6.80 -1.64 10.69
C VAL A 21 -7.65 -1.98 11.91
N THR A 22 -7.18 -1.74 13.13
CA THR A 22 -7.93 -2.14 14.34
C THR A 22 -9.24 -1.36 14.48
N THR A 23 -9.31 -0.14 13.93
CA THR A 23 -10.50 0.71 13.95
C THR A 23 -11.34 0.63 12.67
N HIS A 24 -10.78 0.12 11.56
CA HIS A 24 -11.44 0.07 10.24
C HIS A 24 -11.49 -1.36 9.65
N ILE A 25 -11.54 -2.40 10.48
CA ILE A 25 -11.45 -3.80 10.03
C ILE A 25 -12.48 -4.19 8.96
N LYS A 26 -13.69 -3.63 9.03
CA LYS A 26 -14.73 -3.89 8.02
C LYS A 26 -14.30 -3.35 6.65
N GLN A 27 -13.77 -2.12 6.61
CA GLN A 27 -13.31 -1.48 5.38
C GLN A 27 -12.13 -2.26 4.76
N THR A 28 -11.17 -2.69 5.57
CA THR A 28 -10.00 -3.44 5.09
C THR A 28 -10.41 -4.78 4.49
N TRP A 29 -11.35 -5.49 5.11
CA TRP A 29 -11.88 -6.75 4.58
C TRP A 29 -12.71 -6.56 3.31
N THR A 30 -13.54 -5.51 3.23
CA THR A 30 -14.28 -5.20 1.99
C THR A 30 -13.34 -4.83 0.84
N ALA A 31 -12.15 -4.30 1.16
CA ALA A 31 -11.11 -4.00 0.18
C ALA A 31 -10.27 -5.25 -0.22
N GLY A 32 -10.62 -6.44 0.28
CA GLY A 32 -9.92 -7.70 0.00
C GLY A 32 -8.67 -7.93 0.84
N ILE A 33 -8.35 -7.04 1.78
CA ILE A 33 -7.14 -7.14 2.60
C ILE A 33 -7.41 -8.02 3.81
N ARG A 34 -6.76 -9.20 3.84
CA ARG A 34 -6.88 -10.18 4.94
C ARG A 34 -5.60 -10.36 5.75
N MET A 35 -4.48 -9.88 5.22
CA MET A 35 -3.16 -9.95 5.84
C MET A 35 -2.60 -8.53 5.96
N PHE A 36 -1.91 -8.26 7.07
CA PHE A 36 -1.31 -6.96 7.37
C PHE A 36 0.14 -7.14 7.80
N PRO A 37 1.05 -6.19 7.50
CA PRO A 37 0.82 -4.97 6.73
C PRO A 37 0.56 -5.22 5.23
N ALA A 38 -0.16 -4.30 4.59
CA ALA A 38 -0.49 -4.37 3.17
C ALA A 38 -0.59 -2.98 2.53
N LEU A 39 -0.36 -2.94 1.22
CA LEU A 39 -0.59 -1.81 0.33
C LEU A 39 -1.61 -2.23 -0.73
N LYS A 40 -2.47 -1.29 -1.11
CA LYS A 40 -3.46 -1.47 -2.16
C LYS A 40 -3.44 -0.27 -3.10
N ILE A 41 -3.35 -0.53 -4.39
CA ILE A 41 -3.55 0.44 -5.47
C ILE A 41 -4.59 -0.21 -6.39
N ASP A 42 -5.67 0.52 -6.67
CA ASP A 42 -6.82 -0.02 -7.42
C ASP A 42 -7.26 -1.39 -6.92
N ASN A 43 -7.19 -2.43 -7.76
CA ASN A 43 -7.58 -3.80 -7.40
C ASN A 43 -6.43 -4.67 -6.90
N ASP A 44 -5.18 -4.21 -7.03
CA ASP A 44 -4.01 -5.00 -6.67
C ASP A 44 -3.56 -4.77 -5.22
N ILE A 45 -3.05 -5.83 -4.60
CA ILE A 45 -2.67 -5.85 -3.19
C ILE A 45 -1.27 -6.43 -3.04
N LEU A 46 -0.39 -5.68 -2.40
CA LEU A 46 0.89 -6.16 -1.91
C LEU A 46 0.79 -6.35 -0.39
N ALA A 47 0.79 -7.59 0.09
CA ALA A 47 0.72 -7.92 1.51
C ALA A 47 1.86 -8.86 1.93
N GLY A 48 2.29 -8.75 3.19
CA GLY A 48 3.28 -9.66 3.76
C GLY A 48 3.87 -9.17 5.07
N VAL A 49 4.40 -10.11 5.87
CA VAL A 49 5.01 -9.82 7.18
C VAL A 49 6.19 -8.85 7.06
N PHE A 50 6.95 -8.94 5.96
CA PHE A 50 8.06 -8.05 5.67
C PHE A 50 7.98 -7.54 4.23
N LEU A 51 7.60 -6.27 4.08
CA LEU A 51 7.62 -5.58 2.80
C LEU A 51 8.94 -4.80 2.66
N SER A 52 9.84 -5.30 1.82
CA SER A 52 11.08 -4.61 1.49
C SER A 52 10.80 -3.36 0.66
N GLU A 53 11.73 -2.40 0.69
CA GLU A 53 11.59 -1.16 -0.08
C GLU A 53 11.47 -1.44 -1.58
N ASP A 54 12.31 -2.34 -2.12
CA ASP A 54 12.28 -2.71 -3.54
C ASP A 54 10.94 -3.31 -3.97
N LYS A 55 10.30 -4.12 -3.12
CA LYS A 55 8.97 -4.68 -3.42
C LYS A 55 7.91 -3.59 -3.45
N ILE A 56 7.97 -2.65 -2.51
CA ILE A 56 7.04 -1.52 -2.47
C ILE A 56 7.24 -0.64 -3.69
N ARG A 57 8.50 -0.32 -4.04
CA ARG A 57 8.86 0.48 -5.21
C ARG A 57 8.37 -0.17 -6.50
N THR A 58 8.70 -1.44 -6.71
CA THR A 58 8.25 -2.21 -7.88
C THR A 58 6.74 -2.20 -8.01
N PHE A 59 6.02 -2.39 -6.89
CA PHE A 59 4.56 -2.39 -6.88
C PHE A 59 3.98 -1.03 -7.26
N VAL A 60 4.55 0.07 -6.76
CA VAL A 60 4.16 1.44 -7.11
C VAL A 60 4.44 1.72 -8.58
N GLU A 61 5.64 1.43 -9.07
CA GLU A 61 6.06 1.68 -10.45
C GLU A 61 5.28 0.86 -11.50
N GLN A 62 4.66 -0.25 -11.11
CA GLN A 62 3.76 -1.02 -11.98
C GLN A 62 2.44 -0.29 -12.27
N HIS A 63 2.04 0.66 -11.41
CA HIS A 63 0.76 1.36 -11.49
C HIS A 63 0.89 2.82 -11.96
N THR A 64 2.11 3.30 -12.20
CA THR A 64 2.38 4.69 -12.63
C THR A 64 2.92 4.79 -14.06
N LYS A 65 2.93 3.68 -14.80
CA LYS A 65 3.37 3.62 -16.21
C LYS A 65 2.26 3.97 -17.19
#